data_AF-A0A362XAV7-F1
#
_entry.id   AF-A0A362XAV7-F1
#
_cell.length_a   1.000
_cell.length_b   1.000
_cell.length_c   1.000
_cell.angle_alpha   90.00
_cell.angle_beta   90.00
_cell.angle_gamma   90.00
#
_symmetry.space_group_name_H-M   'P 1'
#
loop_
_entity.id
_entity.type
_entity.pdbx_description
1 polymer ?
#
loop_
_entity_poly.entity_id
_entity_poly.type
_entity_poly.pdbx_seq_one_letter_code
_entity_poly.pdbx_strand_id
1 'polypeptide(L)'
;MASYQRRGYKKSVKAVKSNEEVVDQNSQTAEVFSALDSGASRSEEWFRNNQKIILGLIIAIAVVGIGSFAYNEFIITPKEREAANELYYPQSYFEQSTQPGVAKDSLLGLALNGAQGKYGFVDIIDNYSGTKAAKLASYGAGMSYLQLGEYTEAIAALEEFSSDDAILSALAKGAIA
;
A
#
# COMPACT_ATOMS: atom_id res chain seq x y z
N MET A 1 13.09 84.78 -3.08
CA MET A 1 14.33 85.12 -3.83
C MET A 1 15.49 85.24 -2.85
N ALA A 2 16.70 84.99 -3.36
CA ALA A 2 18.04 85.13 -2.76
C ALA A 2 18.62 83.93 -1.99
N SER A 3 19.42 83.19 -2.75
CA SER A 3 20.45 82.20 -2.40
C SER A 3 21.59 82.78 -1.55
N TYR A 4 22.15 81.96 -0.65
CA TYR A 4 23.47 82.20 -0.07
C TYR A 4 24.46 81.13 -0.55
N GLN A 5 25.42 81.56 -1.38
CA GLN A 5 26.65 80.83 -1.72
C GLN A 5 27.83 81.55 -1.06
N ARG A 6 28.75 80.82 -0.42
CA ARG A 6 30.20 81.13 -0.34
C ARG A 6 30.98 79.80 -0.19
N ARG A 7 31.76 79.39 -1.20
CA ARG A 7 33.22 79.64 -1.38
C ARG A 7 34.03 79.18 -0.17
N GLY A 8 35.05 78.33 -0.24
CA GLY A 8 35.84 77.68 -1.29
C GLY A 8 36.98 76.94 -0.55
N TYR A 9 37.61 75.90 -1.12
CA TYR A 9 39.02 75.96 -1.52
C TYR A 9 39.32 74.75 -2.43
N LYS A 10 39.77 75.03 -3.66
CA LYS A 10 40.44 74.07 -4.54
C LYS A 10 41.85 73.80 -3.98
N LYS A 11 42.28 72.53 -3.94
CA LYS A 11 43.71 72.20 -4.10
C LYS A 11 43.89 71.10 -5.15
N SER A 12 44.44 71.57 -6.27
CA SER A 12 45.14 70.90 -7.38
C SER A 12 45.21 69.37 -7.42
N VAL A 13 44.68 68.84 -8.52
CA VAL A 13 45.07 67.60 -9.18
C VAL A 13 46.58 67.62 -9.45
N LYS A 14 47.28 66.56 -9.04
CA LYS A 14 48.49 66.09 -9.72
C LYS A 14 48.25 64.65 -10.12
N ALA A 15 48.20 64.42 -11.42
CA ALA A 15 47.96 63.14 -12.05
C ALA A 15 49.13 62.18 -11.81
N VAL A 16 48.82 60.93 -11.49
CA VAL A 16 49.63 59.78 -11.89
C VAL A 16 48.67 58.86 -12.63
N LYS A 17 48.75 58.88 -13.96
CA LYS A 17 48.29 57.78 -14.80
C LYS A 17 49.42 56.76 -14.83
N SER A 18 49.14 55.55 -14.35
CA SER A 18 49.76 54.32 -14.83
C SER A 18 48.71 53.21 -14.68
N ASN A 19 48.51 52.47 -15.77
CA ASN A 19 47.59 51.35 -15.93
C ASN A 19 47.86 50.19 -14.96
N GLU A 20 46.88 49.27 -14.94
CA GLU A 20 46.96 47.81 -14.70
C GLU A 20 46.15 47.31 -13.49
N GLU A 21 45.02 46.68 -13.85
CA GLU A 21 44.60 45.34 -13.42
C GLU A 21 45.31 44.77 -12.19
N VAL A 22 44.63 44.70 -11.04
CA VAL A 22 44.87 43.61 -10.07
C VAL A 22 43.57 43.25 -9.34
N VAL A 23 42.90 42.22 -9.86
CA VAL A 23 42.36 41.06 -9.12
C VAL A 23 41.32 41.33 -8.02
N ASP A 24 40.06 41.41 -8.44
CA ASP A 24 38.89 41.08 -7.63
C ASP A 24 38.53 39.59 -7.84
N GLN A 25 39.38 38.66 -7.36
CA GLN A 25 39.18 37.21 -7.61
C GLN A 25 39.46 36.27 -6.42
N ASN A 26 39.36 36.67 -5.15
CA ASN A 26 39.59 35.69 -4.05
C ASN A 26 38.88 36.01 -2.71
N SER A 27 37.61 36.41 -2.75
CA SER A 27 36.78 36.37 -1.53
C SER A 27 36.01 35.05 -1.47
N GLN A 28 36.55 34.09 -0.72
CA GLN A 28 35.95 32.76 -0.53
C GLN A 28 34.49 32.84 -0.04
N THR A 29 34.14 33.91 0.69
CA THR A 29 32.77 34.14 1.14
C THR A 29 31.83 34.53 -0.02
N ALA A 30 32.28 35.35 -0.97
CA ALA A 30 31.47 35.77 -2.12
C ALA A 30 31.24 34.63 -3.13
N GLU A 31 32.23 33.77 -3.32
CA GLU A 31 32.10 32.56 -4.13
C GLU A 31 31.10 31.57 -3.50
N VAL A 32 31.11 31.42 -2.17
CA VAL A 32 30.12 30.60 -1.46
C VAL A 32 28.70 31.20 -1.56
N PHE A 33 28.53 32.51 -1.39
CA PHE A 33 27.20 33.13 -1.55
C PHE A 33 26.67 33.05 -2.99
N SER A 34 27.53 33.24 -4.00
CA SER A 34 27.12 33.10 -5.41
C SER A 34 26.89 31.65 -5.82
N ALA A 35 27.61 30.69 -5.24
CA ALA A 35 27.34 29.26 -5.40
C ALA A 35 26.00 28.85 -4.78
N LEU A 36 25.66 29.40 -3.60
CA LEU A 36 24.36 29.16 -2.95
C LEU A 36 23.20 29.78 -3.74
N ASP A 37 23.36 31.02 -4.21
CA ASP A 37 22.34 31.74 -5.00
C ASP A 37 22.13 31.11 -6.39
N SER A 38 23.23 30.69 -7.05
CA SER A 38 23.17 29.98 -8.34
C SER A 38 22.61 28.55 -8.20
N GLY A 39 22.86 27.85 -7.09
CA GLY A 39 22.27 26.54 -6.82
C GLY A 39 20.76 26.60 -6.55
N ALA A 40 20.33 27.58 -5.76
CA ALA A 40 18.91 27.81 -5.46
C ALA A 40 18.14 28.22 -6.72
N SER A 41 18.66 29.18 -7.48
CA SER A 41 18.03 29.65 -8.73
C SER A 41 17.91 28.55 -9.79
N ARG A 42 18.94 27.70 -9.97
CA ARG A 42 18.89 26.56 -10.90
C ARG A 42 17.84 25.51 -10.51
N SER A 43 17.67 25.25 -9.22
CA SER A 43 16.68 24.28 -8.72
C SER A 43 15.26 24.82 -8.90
N GLU A 44 15.04 26.11 -8.67
CA GLU A 44 13.76 26.78 -8.94
C GLU A 44 13.42 26.83 -10.43
N GLU A 45 14.37 27.18 -11.28
CA GLU A 45 14.16 27.22 -12.74
C GLU A 45 13.84 25.82 -13.29
N TRP A 46 14.56 24.81 -12.82
CA TRP A 46 14.27 23.42 -13.17
C TRP A 46 12.86 23.01 -12.74
N PHE A 47 12.45 23.36 -11.52
CA PHE A 47 11.11 23.07 -11.04
C PHE A 47 10.03 23.81 -11.84
N ARG A 48 10.22 25.12 -12.12
CA ARG A 48 9.31 25.91 -12.96
C ARG A 48 9.16 25.31 -14.35
N ASN A 49 10.26 24.87 -14.96
CA ASN A 49 10.25 24.28 -16.30
C ASN A 49 9.54 22.91 -16.33
N ASN A 50 9.58 22.14 -15.24
CA ASN A 50 8.99 20.80 -15.14
C ASN A 50 7.67 20.75 -14.36
N GLN A 51 7.15 21.91 -13.92
CA GLN A 51 6.01 21.99 -12.99
C GLN A 51 4.78 21.22 -13.47
N LYS A 52 4.47 21.25 -14.78
CA LYS A 52 3.33 20.51 -15.35
C LYS A 52 3.51 19.00 -15.24
N ILE A 53 4.73 18.49 -15.45
CA ILE A 53 5.05 17.07 -15.34
C ILE A 53 4.99 16.63 -13.88
N ILE A 54 5.58 17.41 -12.98
CA ILE A 54 5.58 17.14 -11.53
C ILE A 54 4.14 17.12 -11.00
N LEU A 55 3.33 18.12 -11.35
CA LEU A 55 1.93 18.19 -10.93
C LEU A 55 1.12 17.02 -11.52
N GLY A 56 1.34 16.69 -12.80
CA GLY A 56 0.72 15.53 -13.44
C GLY A 56 1.05 14.22 -12.74
N LEU A 57 2.32 14.04 -12.33
CA LEU A 57 2.78 12.85 -11.60
C LEU A 57 2.17 12.77 -10.20
N ILE A 58 2.11 13.89 -9.46
CA ILE A 58 1.46 13.94 -8.14
C ILE A 58 -0.02 13.58 -8.27
N ILE A 59 -0.73 14.15 -9.25
CA ILE A 59 -2.14 13.84 -9.49
C ILE A 59 -2.31 12.37 -9.88
N ALA A 60 -1.44 11.82 -10.73
CA ALA A 60 -1.49 10.43 -11.12
C ALA A 60 -1.33 9.50 -9.91
N ILE A 61 -0.35 9.75 -9.04
CA ILE A 61 -0.15 8.98 -7.81
C ILE A 61 -1.36 9.12 -6.88
N ALA A 62 -1.88 10.34 -6.72
CA ALA A 62 -3.06 10.59 -5.89
C ALA A 62 -4.29 9.82 -6.40
N VAL A 63 -4.53 9.80 -7.72
CA VAL A 63 -5.63 9.05 -8.34
C VAL A 63 -5.45 7.55 -8.13
N VAL A 64 -4.24 7.01 -8.28
CA VAL A 64 -3.97 5.58 -8.01
C VAL A 64 -4.20 5.25 -6.54
N GLY A 65 -3.74 6.10 -5.63
CA GLY A 65 -3.93 5.93 -4.18
C GLY A 65 -5.41 5.94 -3.80
N ILE A 66 -6.16 6.94 -4.25
CA ILE A 66 -7.60 7.06 -3.98
C ILE A 66 -8.37 5.90 -4.65
N GLY A 67 -8.02 5.54 -5.88
CA GLY A 67 -8.64 4.42 -6.60
C GLY A 67 -8.43 3.09 -5.86
N SER A 68 -7.21 2.82 -5.38
CA SER A 68 -6.90 1.63 -4.58
C SER A 68 -7.66 1.62 -3.24
N PHE A 69 -7.68 2.76 -2.53
CA PHE A 69 -8.45 2.89 -1.29
C PHE A 69 -9.94 2.66 -1.50
N ALA A 70 -10.53 3.30 -2.51
CA ALA A 70 -11.94 3.15 -2.84
C ALA A 70 -12.28 1.71 -3.24
N TYR A 71 -11.43 1.05 -4.03
CA TYR A 71 -11.63 -0.35 -4.39
C TYR A 71 -11.59 -1.27 -3.17
N ASN A 72 -10.61 -1.07 -2.28
CA ASN A 72 -10.53 -1.84 -1.03
C ASN A 72 -11.78 -1.63 -0.17
N GLU A 73 -12.18 -0.38 0.07
CA GLU A 73 -13.26 -0.05 1.02
C GLU A 73 -14.65 -0.40 0.49
N PHE A 74 -14.93 -0.16 -0.80
CA PHE A 74 -16.27 -0.33 -1.36
C PHE A 74 -16.50 -1.67 -2.06
N ILE A 75 -15.44 -2.44 -2.36
CA ILE A 75 -15.57 -3.74 -3.03
C ILE A 75 -15.04 -4.87 -2.15
N ILE A 76 -13.79 -4.78 -1.69
CA ILE A 76 -13.15 -5.88 -0.94
C ILE A 76 -13.73 -5.99 0.48
N THR A 77 -13.78 -4.89 1.24
CA THR A 77 -14.30 -4.89 2.62
C THR A 77 -15.74 -5.43 2.73
N PRO A 78 -16.73 -4.99 1.93
CA PRO A 78 -18.08 -5.55 2.01
C PRO A 78 -18.11 -7.02 1.61
N LYS A 79 -17.38 -7.42 0.56
CA LYS A 79 -17.28 -8.82 0.13
C LYS A 79 -16.70 -9.70 1.24
N GLU A 80 -15.65 -9.23 1.92
CA GLU A 80 -15.04 -9.93 3.06
C GLU A 80 -16.02 -10.07 4.23
N ARG A 81 -16.79 -9.02 4.53
CA ARG A 81 -17.78 -9.04 5.61
C ARG A 81 -18.92 -10.01 5.31
N GLU A 82 -19.41 -10.03 4.07
CA GLU A 82 -20.43 -10.98 3.65
C GLU A 82 -19.92 -12.42 3.71
N ALA A 83 -18.71 -12.66 3.18
CA ALA A 83 -18.07 -13.97 3.25
C ALA A 83 -17.88 -14.45 4.70
N ALA A 84 -17.46 -13.56 5.61
CA ALA A 84 -17.30 -13.88 7.03
C ALA A 84 -18.62 -14.23 7.72
N ASN A 85 -19.72 -13.55 7.35
CA ASN A 85 -21.05 -13.87 7.87
C ASN A 85 -21.54 -15.24 7.38
N GLU A 86 -21.33 -15.55 6.10
CA GLU A 86 -21.71 -16.84 5.54
C GLU A 86 -20.85 -17.99 6.10
N LEU A 87 -19.57 -17.73 6.40
CA LEU A 87 -18.64 -18.72 6.99
C LEU A 87 -19.07 -19.21 8.37
N TYR A 88 -19.92 -18.48 9.09
CA TYR A 88 -20.44 -18.92 10.38
C TYR A 88 -21.20 -20.26 10.28
N TYR A 89 -22.02 -20.44 9.25
CA TYR A 89 -22.87 -21.63 9.10
C TYR A 89 -22.08 -22.93 8.92
N PRO A 90 -21.15 -23.04 7.94
CA PRO A 90 -20.40 -24.27 7.76
C PRO A 90 -19.45 -24.55 8.92
N GLN A 91 -18.88 -23.50 9.55
CA GLN A 91 -18.11 -23.67 10.80
C GLN A 91 -18.96 -24.26 11.92
N SER A 92 -20.20 -23.78 12.09
CA SER A 92 -21.11 -24.31 13.11
C SER A 92 -21.44 -25.78 12.87
N TYR A 93 -21.68 -26.19 11.62
CA TYR A 93 -21.91 -27.60 11.29
C TYR A 93 -20.66 -28.46 11.53
N PHE A 94 -19.49 -27.96 11.16
CA PHE A 94 -18.22 -28.64 11.41
C PHE A 94 -17.96 -28.82 12.92
N GLU A 95 -18.17 -27.78 13.73
CA GLU A 95 -18.03 -27.84 15.18
C GLU A 95 -19.01 -28.86 15.79
N GLN A 96 -20.28 -28.83 15.35
CA GLN A 96 -21.28 -29.80 15.77
C GLN A 96 -20.86 -31.23 15.42
N SER A 97 -20.24 -31.46 14.26
CA SER A 97 -19.77 -32.79 13.83
C SER A 97 -18.69 -33.39 14.75
N THR A 98 -18.00 -32.54 15.52
CA THR A 98 -16.95 -32.95 16.47
C THR A 98 -17.54 -33.40 17.82
N GLN A 99 -18.84 -33.20 18.05
CA GLN A 99 -19.49 -33.58 19.30
C GLN A 99 -19.76 -35.10 19.38
N PRO A 100 -19.66 -35.73 20.56
CA PRO A 100 -19.98 -37.15 20.71
C PRO A 100 -21.46 -37.46 20.46
N GLY A 101 -21.75 -38.58 19.79
CA GLY A 101 -23.12 -39.10 19.63
C GLY A 101 -23.95 -38.45 18.50
N VAL A 102 -23.33 -37.64 17.64
CA VAL A 102 -23.99 -37.01 16.49
C VAL A 102 -23.72 -37.77 15.19
N ALA A 103 -24.55 -37.50 14.16
CA ALA A 103 -24.32 -37.98 12.80
C ALA A 103 -23.21 -37.15 12.11
N LYS A 104 -21.95 -37.47 12.44
CA LYS A 104 -20.75 -36.75 11.96
C LYS A 104 -20.75 -36.53 10.44
N ASP A 105 -20.88 -37.61 9.66
CA ASP A 105 -20.76 -37.54 8.20
C ASP A 105 -21.84 -36.65 7.58
N SER A 106 -23.06 -36.71 8.12
CA SER A 106 -24.15 -35.83 7.68
C SER A 106 -23.83 -34.37 7.97
N LEU A 107 -23.31 -34.05 9.16
CA LEU A 107 -22.96 -32.68 9.54
C LEU A 107 -21.79 -32.14 8.72
N LEU A 108 -20.80 -32.98 8.41
CA LEU A 108 -19.70 -32.60 7.51
C LEU A 108 -20.20 -32.36 6.08
N GLY A 109 -21.15 -33.16 5.60
CA GLY A 109 -21.82 -32.92 4.33
C GLY A 109 -22.55 -31.57 4.29
N LEU A 110 -23.22 -31.17 5.38
CA LEU A 110 -23.84 -29.85 5.51
C LEU A 110 -22.79 -28.73 5.61
N ALA A 111 -21.67 -28.97 6.30
CA ALA A 111 -20.57 -28.01 6.38
C ALA A 111 -19.94 -27.77 4.99
N LEU A 112 -19.80 -28.81 4.17
CA LEU A 112 -19.22 -28.71 2.84
C LEU A 112 -20.16 -28.04 1.84
N ASN A 113 -21.42 -28.50 1.77
CA ASN A 113 -22.36 -28.16 0.70
C ASN A 113 -23.44 -27.15 1.11
N GLY A 114 -23.48 -26.76 2.38
CA GLY A 114 -24.49 -25.85 2.90
C GLY A 114 -25.85 -26.51 3.14
N ALA A 115 -26.78 -25.72 3.67
CA ALA A 115 -28.15 -26.17 3.96
C ALA A 115 -29.10 -24.98 4.09
N GLN A 116 -30.38 -25.18 3.79
CA GLN A 116 -31.45 -24.19 4.08
C GLN A 116 -31.18 -22.79 3.46
N GLY A 117 -30.57 -22.76 2.27
CA GLY A 117 -30.19 -21.51 1.60
C GLY A 117 -28.99 -20.79 2.22
N LYS A 118 -28.24 -21.47 3.11
CA LYS A 118 -26.96 -21.02 3.66
C LYS A 118 -25.82 -21.75 2.99
N TYR A 119 -24.73 -21.04 2.78
CA TYR A 119 -23.56 -21.54 2.08
C TYR A 119 -22.79 -22.58 2.89
N GLY A 120 -22.25 -23.57 2.18
CA GLY A 120 -21.22 -24.47 2.67
C GLY A 120 -19.81 -23.89 2.48
N PHE A 121 -18.79 -24.60 2.93
CA PHE A 121 -17.40 -24.22 2.68
C PHE A 121 -17.10 -24.13 1.18
N VAL A 122 -17.61 -25.06 0.36
CA VAL A 122 -17.38 -25.07 -1.09
C VAL A 122 -17.98 -23.83 -1.75
N ASP A 123 -19.21 -23.47 -1.40
CA ASP A 123 -19.87 -22.27 -1.91
C ASP A 123 -19.09 -21.00 -1.56
N ILE A 124 -18.51 -20.92 -0.36
CA ILE A 124 -17.75 -19.73 0.07
C ILE A 124 -16.43 -19.62 -0.68
N ILE A 125 -15.75 -20.74 -0.92
CA ILE A 125 -14.52 -20.79 -1.72
C ILE A 125 -14.79 -20.23 -3.12
N ASP A 126 -15.85 -20.72 -3.77
CA ASP A 126 -16.20 -20.35 -5.15
C ASP A 126 -16.70 -18.91 -5.27
N ASN A 127 -17.62 -18.49 -4.40
CA ASN A 127 -18.28 -17.18 -4.52
C ASN A 127 -17.43 -16.04 -3.91
N TYR A 128 -16.64 -16.34 -2.88
CA TYR A 128 -15.85 -15.33 -2.15
C TYR A 128 -14.35 -15.49 -2.32
N SER A 129 -13.88 -16.09 -3.41
CA SER A 129 -12.46 -16.21 -3.73
C SER A 129 -11.70 -14.87 -3.55
N GLY A 130 -10.50 -14.97 -2.98
CA GLY A 130 -9.63 -13.86 -2.60
C GLY A 130 -9.87 -13.28 -1.19
N THR A 131 -10.98 -13.62 -0.53
CA THR A 131 -11.26 -13.19 0.85
C THR A 131 -10.53 -14.05 1.88
N LYS A 132 -10.31 -13.53 3.09
CA LYS A 132 -9.77 -14.32 4.21
C LYS A 132 -10.76 -15.40 4.64
N ALA A 133 -12.06 -15.10 4.60
CA ALA A 133 -13.11 -16.07 4.86
C ALA A 133 -13.07 -17.25 3.87
N ALA A 134 -12.86 -17.02 2.57
CA ALA A 134 -12.70 -18.09 1.59
C ALA A 134 -11.44 -18.94 1.85
N LYS A 135 -10.32 -18.32 2.23
CA LYS A 135 -9.13 -19.07 2.66
C LYS A 135 -9.46 -19.97 3.85
N LEU A 136 -10.11 -19.45 4.89
CA LEU A 136 -10.53 -20.27 6.03
C LEU A 136 -11.52 -21.38 5.63
N ALA A 137 -12.40 -21.11 4.65
CA ALA A 137 -13.29 -22.10 4.09
C ALA A 137 -12.52 -23.23 3.39
N SER A 138 -11.44 -22.95 2.64
CA SER A 138 -10.59 -23.97 2.03
C SER A 138 -9.98 -24.92 3.08
N TYR A 139 -9.49 -24.38 4.19
CA TYR A 139 -9.03 -25.21 5.31
C TYR A 139 -10.15 -26.04 5.92
N GLY A 140 -11.31 -25.44 6.19
CA GLY A 140 -12.48 -26.13 6.75
C GLY A 140 -13.01 -27.24 5.84
N ALA A 141 -13.07 -26.99 4.52
CA ALA A 141 -13.44 -27.97 3.51
C ALA A 141 -12.43 -29.13 3.49
N GLY A 142 -11.15 -28.81 3.43
CA GLY A 142 -10.07 -29.80 3.46
C GLY A 142 -10.13 -30.71 4.67
N MET A 143 -10.29 -30.14 5.86
CA MET A 143 -10.45 -30.91 7.10
C MET A 143 -11.74 -31.73 7.13
N SER A 144 -12.83 -31.22 6.56
CA SER A 144 -14.09 -31.96 6.45
C SER A 144 -13.95 -33.17 5.54
N TYR A 145 -13.33 -33.00 4.37
CA TYR A 145 -13.02 -34.08 3.44
C TYR A 145 -12.09 -35.13 4.05
N LEU A 146 -11.05 -34.72 4.78
CA LEU A 146 -10.19 -35.65 5.52
C LEU A 146 -10.97 -36.50 6.52
N GLN A 147 -11.90 -35.87 7.25
CA GLN A 147 -12.72 -36.57 8.23
C GLN A 147 -13.75 -37.52 7.62
N LEU A 148 -14.16 -37.30 6.37
CA LEU A 148 -15.00 -38.18 5.56
C LEU A 148 -14.21 -39.27 4.83
N GLY A 149 -12.87 -39.17 4.79
CA GLY A 149 -12.01 -40.10 4.04
C GLY A 149 -11.88 -39.76 2.55
N GLU A 150 -12.31 -38.57 2.13
CA GLU A 150 -12.22 -38.05 0.76
C GLU A 150 -10.86 -37.38 0.55
N TYR A 151 -9.81 -38.20 0.46
CA TYR A 151 -8.43 -37.72 0.48
C TYR A 151 -8.04 -36.84 -0.72
N THR A 152 -8.61 -37.09 -1.90
CA THR A 152 -8.24 -36.33 -3.12
C THR A 152 -8.72 -34.89 -3.03
N GLU A 153 -9.98 -34.74 -2.62
CA GLU A 153 -10.69 -33.48 -2.42
C GLU A 153 -10.07 -32.72 -1.24
N ALA A 154 -9.71 -33.43 -0.17
CA ALA A 154 -8.99 -32.86 0.96
C ALA A 154 -7.67 -32.23 0.56
N ILE A 155 -6.83 -32.95 -0.20
CA ILE A 155 -5.54 -32.45 -0.65
C ILE A 155 -5.73 -31.22 -1.53
N ALA A 156 -6.64 -31.28 -2.50
CA ALA A 156 -6.93 -30.14 -3.38
C ALA A 156 -7.32 -28.88 -2.59
N ALA A 157 -8.21 -29.01 -1.60
CA ALA A 157 -8.66 -27.89 -0.78
C ALA A 157 -7.55 -27.36 0.16
N LEU A 158 -6.71 -28.24 0.73
CA LEU A 158 -5.63 -27.85 1.63
C LEU A 158 -4.39 -27.29 0.90
N GLU A 159 -4.16 -27.67 -0.36
CA GLU A 159 -3.11 -27.08 -1.19
C GLU A 159 -3.43 -25.64 -1.61
N GLU A 160 -4.70 -25.35 -1.87
CA GLU A 160 -5.16 -23.98 -2.17
C GLU A 160 -5.16 -23.07 -0.93
N PHE A 161 -5.20 -23.67 0.27
CA PHE A 161 -5.19 -22.94 1.51
C PHE A 161 -3.89 -22.15 1.72
N SER A 162 -4.03 -20.86 2.01
CA SER A 162 -2.94 -19.99 2.43
C SER A 162 -3.37 -19.08 3.58
N SER A 163 -2.49 -18.87 4.55
CA SER A 163 -2.71 -17.97 5.67
C SER A 163 -1.43 -17.28 6.10
N ASP A 164 -1.56 -16.06 6.64
CA ASP A 164 -0.45 -15.37 7.29
C ASP A 164 -0.16 -15.96 8.69
N ASP A 165 -1.07 -16.79 9.22
CA ASP A 165 -0.89 -17.55 10.45
C ASP A 165 0.01 -18.77 10.21
N ALA A 166 1.20 -18.73 10.81
CA ALA A 166 2.21 -19.78 10.68
C ALA A 166 1.76 -21.12 11.26
N ILE A 167 0.96 -21.11 12.35
CA ILE A 167 0.47 -22.33 12.99
C ILE A 167 -0.57 -22.99 12.08
N LEU A 168 -1.54 -22.21 11.61
CA LEU A 168 -2.61 -22.73 10.74
C LEU A 168 -2.05 -23.24 9.41
N SER A 169 -1.06 -22.55 8.85
CA SER A 169 -0.35 -22.99 7.64
C SER A 169 0.45 -24.29 7.86
N ALA A 170 1.06 -24.47 9.04
CA ALA A 170 1.76 -25.71 9.37
C ALA A 170 0.79 -26.88 9.58
N LEU A 171 -0.37 -26.64 10.21
CA LEU A 171 -1.42 -27.64 10.37
C LEU A 171 -1.96 -28.13 9.03
N ALA A 172 -2.27 -27.21 8.10
CA ALA A 172 -2.74 -27.56 6.77
C ALA A 172 -1.73 -28.44 6.01
N LYS A 173 -0.44 -28.07 6.03
CA LYS A 173 0.63 -28.87 5.42
C LYS A 173 0.79 -30.23 6.07
N GLY A 174 0.70 -30.31 7.40
CA GLY A 174 0.78 -31.56 8.14
C GLY A 174 -0.41 -32.49 7.88
N ALA A 175 -1.55 -31.93 7.47
CA ALA A 175 -2.74 -32.71 7.13
C ALA A 175 -2.70 -33.33 5.72
N ILE A 176 -1.79 -32.86 4.85
CA ILE A 176 -1.53 -33.41 3.51
C ILE A 176 -0.43 -34.49 3.53
N ALA A 177 0.50 -34.41 4.50
CA ALA A 177 1.73 -35.21 4.56
C ALA A 177 1.51 -36.64 5.10
#